data_AF-A0A971WSH7-F1
#
_entry.id   AF-A0A971WSH7-F1
#
_cell.length_a   1.000
_cell.length_b   1.000
_cell.length_c   1.000
_cell.angle_alpha   90.00
_cell.angle_beta   90.00
_cell.angle_gamma   90.00
#
_symmetry.space_group_name_H-M   'P 1'
#
loop_
_entity.id
_entity.type
_entity.pdbx_description
1 polymer ?
#
loop_
_entity_poly.entity_id
_entity_poly.type
_entity_poly.pdbx_seq_one_letter_code
_entity_poly.pdbx_strand_id
1 'polypeptide(L)'
;MYTILEDEFGDIIKKARLGHHYSLEKLARLTNLELVDLSEFESLTKKPTIKQVETIADVLNLNAKKLKAIAFDEWVPRYANNDDFSLLPIQVKLLRGNINRGESNCYIVQKKRIGSCIVIDPGVRLNMLLDFLEKEKLTLKAILISHTHFDHITSLNELASGNCPVFVGEKESIDHFSEPVLKNVKFVNNTNINLLEETLTVLSTPGHTRGGLSFVIRSFVFVGDLMFAGSIGRSLNATFYSTHLESAKRILNMPEDTYICPGHGPVTTVTEELNHNPFF
;
A
#
# COMPACT_ATOMS: atom_id res chain seq x y z
N MET A 1 -13.75 5.44 16.89
CA MET A 1 -14.25 5.31 15.51
C MET A 1 -13.09 4.76 14.74
N TYR A 2 -13.19 3.55 14.17
CA TYR A 2 -12.15 3.09 13.25
C TYR A 2 -12.24 4.01 12.03
N THR A 3 -11.15 4.74 11.73
CA THR A 3 -11.02 5.40 10.45
C THR A 3 -10.98 4.28 9.41
N ILE A 4 -11.91 4.35 8.46
CA ILE A 4 -12.03 3.33 7.41
C ILE A 4 -10.85 3.44 6.43
N LEU A 5 -10.24 4.62 6.32
CA LEU A 5 -9.09 4.91 5.46
C LEU A 5 -7.79 4.86 6.27
N GLU A 6 -6.69 4.56 5.58
CA GLU A 6 -5.34 4.67 6.13
C GLU A 6 -4.95 6.14 6.38
N ASP A 7 -5.21 6.99 5.38
CA ASP A 7 -4.86 8.41 5.43
C ASP A 7 -6.08 9.30 5.55
N GLU A 8 -5.97 10.31 6.40
CA GLU A 8 -6.92 11.41 6.47
C GLU A 8 -6.40 12.65 5.71
N PHE A 9 -7.18 13.72 5.72
CA PHE A 9 -6.83 14.99 5.08
C PHE A 9 -5.42 15.47 5.43
N GLY A 10 -5.05 15.42 6.72
CA GLY A 10 -3.74 15.86 7.21
C GLY A 10 -2.58 15.07 6.60
N ASP A 11 -2.71 13.75 6.50
CA ASP A 11 -1.71 12.87 5.92
C ASP A 11 -1.53 13.14 4.42
N ILE A 12 -2.64 13.28 3.69
CA ILE A 12 -2.65 13.55 2.25
C ILE A 12 -1.92 14.86 1.94
N ILE A 13 -2.28 15.95 2.62
CA ILE A 13 -1.65 17.26 2.36
C ILE A 13 -0.18 17.26 2.76
N LYS A 14 0.19 16.54 3.83
CA LYS A 14 1.57 16.41 4.28
C LYS A 14 2.40 15.64 3.26
N LYS A 15 1.89 14.53 2.73
CA LYS A 15 2.56 13.74 1.68
C LYS A 15 2.76 14.56 0.41
N ALA A 16 1.74 15.28 -0.05
CA ALA A 16 1.85 16.15 -1.22
C ALA A 16 2.84 17.32 -0.98
N ARG A 17 2.76 18.00 0.17
CA ARG A 17 3.67 19.10 0.53
C ARG A 17 5.13 18.65 0.57
N LEU A 18 5.42 17.53 1.23
CA LEU A 18 6.76 16.97 1.28
C LEU A 18 7.24 16.51 -0.09
N GLY A 19 6.34 15.97 -0.93
CA GLY A 19 6.61 15.62 -2.31
C GLY A 19 7.05 16.82 -3.16
N HIS A 20 6.40 17.98 -2.99
CA HIS A 20 6.78 19.24 -3.63
C HIS A 20 8.02 19.92 -3.00
N HIS A 21 8.62 19.31 -1.97
CA HIS A 21 9.71 19.89 -1.18
C HIS A 21 9.34 21.24 -0.53
N TYR A 22 8.09 21.39 -0.10
CA TYR A 22 7.62 22.61 0.55
C TYR A 22 7.77 22.49 2.08
N SER A 23 8.33 23.52 2.72
CA SER A 23 8.18 23.68 4.17
C SER A 23 6.76 24.14 4.51
N LEU A 24 6.35 24.05 5.78
CA LEU A 24 5.06 24.58 6.20
C LEU A 24 4.99 26.11 5.99
N GLU A 25 6.08 26.84 6.19
CA GLU A 25 6.17 28.30 5.94
C GLU A 25 6.07 28.64 4.46
N LYS A 26 6.58 27.77 3.58
CA LYS A 26 6.37 27.94 2.14
C LYS A 26 4.90 27.72 1.78
N LEU A 27 4.27 26.67 2.30
CA LEU A 27 2.84 26.41 2.05
C LEU A 27 1.96 27.54 2.60
N ALA A 28 2.24 28.04 3.81
CA ALA A 28 1.55 29.18 4.43
C ALA A 28 1.58 30.42 3.52
N ARG A 29 2.76 30.77 2.99
CA ARG A 29 2.92 31.90 2.06
C ARG A 29 2.16 31.71 0.75
N LEU A 30 2.17 30.51 0.19
CA LEU A 30 1.49 30.22 -1.09
C LEU A 30 -0.04 30.19 -0.96
N THR A 31 -0.54 29.73 0.19
CA THR A 31 -1.98 29.63 0.46
C THR A 31 -2.57 30.87 1.13
N ASN A 32 -1.72 31.79 1.61
CA ASN A 32 -2.09 32.89 2.49
C ASN A 32 -2.89 32.41 3.72
N LEU A 33 -2.48 31.27 4.29
CA LEU A 33 -3.02 30.69 5.52
C LEU A 33 -2.00 30.81 6.65
N GLU A 34 -2.49 30.82 7.88
CA GLU A 34 -1.63 30.84 9.06
C GLU A 34 -0.83 29.55 9.18
N LEU A 35 0.45 29.68 9.59
CA LEU A 35 1.34 28.53 9.77
C LEU A 35 0.78 27.53 10.80
N VAL A 36 0.17 28.06 11.87
CA VAL A 36 -0.44 27.24 12.93
C VAL A 36 -1.60 26.40 12.39
N ASP A 37 -2.45 26.97 11.54
CA ASP A 37 -3.57 26.25 10.93
C ASP A 37 -3.07 25.06 10.12
N LEU A 38 -2.06 25.26 9.28
CA LEU A 38 -1.48 24.18 8.47
C LEU A 38 -0.85 23.07 9.33
N SER A 39 -0.18 23.43 10.43
CA SER A 39 0.36 22.45 11.38
C SER A 39 -0.75 21.68 12.07
N GLU A 40 -1.85 22.33 12.45
CA GLU A 40 -3.00 21.70 13.10
C GLU A 40 -3.76 20.79 12.13
N PHE A 41 -3.81 21.15 10.84
CA PHE A 41 -4.37 20.30 9.79
C PHE A 41 -3.54 19.03 9.59
N GLU A 42 -2.21 19.13 9.49
CA GLU A 42 -1.32 17.97 9.32
C GLU A 42 -1.24 17.05 10.55
N SER A 43 -1.59 17.56 11.74
CA SER A 43 -1.67 16.78 12.98
C SER A 43 -3.09 16.35 13.34
N LEU A 44 -4.06 16.63 12.45
CA LEU A 44 -5.48 16.30 12.61
C LEU A 44 -6.11 16.89 13.89
N THR A 45 -5.51 17.93 14.47
CA THR A 45 -6.05 18.61 15.67
C THR A 45 -7.09 19.66 15.32
N LYS A 46 -7.20 20.04 14.03
CA LYS A 46 -8.20 20.98 13.51
C LYS A 46 -8.69 20.54 12.14
N LYS A 47 -10.01 20.64 11.92
CA LYS A 47 -10.60 20.43 10.59
C LYS A 47 -10.54 21.73 9.76
N PRO A 48 -10.22 21.66 8.46
CA PRO A 48 -10.22 22.82 7.58
C PRO A 48 -11.66 23.22 7.20
N THR A 49 -11.83 24.46 6.74
CA THR A 49 -13.02 24.88 6.00
C THR A 49 -12.94 24.43 4.53
N ILE A 50 -14.06 24.37 3.82
CA ILE A 50 -14.09 24.02 2.38
C ILE A 50 -13.14 24.91 1.57
N LYS A 51 -13.17 26.23 1.81
CA LYS A 51 -12.29 27.18 1.13
C LYS A 51 -10.81 26.90 1.39
N GLN A 52 -10.45 26.52 2.63
CA GLN A 52 -9.07 26.14 2.95
C GLN A 52 -8.66 24.85 2.23
N VAL A 53 -9.54 23.86 2.13
CA VAL A 53 -9.29 22.64 1.35
C VAL A 53 -9.03 22.97 -0.12
N GLU A 54 -9.87 23.80 -0.73
CA GLU A 54 -9.73 24.22 -2.13
C GLU A 54 -8.41 24.96 -2.37
N THR A 55 -8.06 25.92 -1.51
CA THR A 55 -6.79 26.66 -1.60
C THR A 55 -5.57 25.75 -1.45
N ILE A 56 -5.59 24.82 -0.49
CA ILE A 56 -4.48 23.89 -0.26
C ILE A 56 -4.36 22.91 -1.45
N ALA A 57 -5.48 22.41 -1.97
CA ALA A 57 -5.50 21.50 -3.09
C ALA A 57 -4.89 22.12 -4.35
N ASP A 58 -5.24 23.36 -4.67
CA ASP A 58 -4.69 24.11 -5.81
C ASP A 58 -3.16 24.24 -5.70
N VAL A 59 -2.65 24.70 -4.56
CA VAL A 59 -1.21 24.89 -4.33
C VAL A 59 -0.43 23.57 -4.36
N LEU A 60 -1.02 22.47 -3.88
CA LEU A 60 -0.38 21.16 -3.82
C LEU A 60 -0.65 20.31 -5.07
N ASN A 61 -1.35 20.84 -6.08
CA ASN A 61 -1.75 20.12 -7.30
C ASN A 61 -2.52 18.82 -6.97
N LEU A 62 -3.50 18.93 -6.09
CA LEU A 62 -4.44 17.88 -5.73
C LEU A 62 -5.83 18.21 -6.30
N ASN A 63 -6.64 17.19 -6.55
CA ASN A 63 -8.03 17.37 -6.93
C ASN A 63 -8.86 17.85 -5.73
N ALA A 64 -9.28 19.12 -5.76
CA ALA A 64 -10.00 19.75 -4.65
C ALA A 64 -11.33 19.04 -4.29
N LYS A 65 -12.09 18.56 -5.30
CA LYS A 65 -13.35 17.87 -5.06
C LYS A 65 -13.13 16.56 -4.30
N LYS A 66 -12.14 15.78 -4.72
CA LYS A 66 -11.77 14.50 -4.10
C LYS A 66 -11.19 14.71 -2.70
N LEU A 67 -10.28 15.68 -2.53
CA LEU A 67 -9.69 16.00 -1.24
C LEU A 67 -10.76 16.45 -0.23
N LYS A 68 -11.73 17.26 -0.68
CA LYS A 68 -12.87 17.66 0.14
C LYS A 68 -13.70 16.46 0.58
N ALA A 69 -13.99 15.52 -0.31
CA ALA A 69 -14.75 14.33 0.06
C ALA A 69 -14.08 13.55 1.20
N ILE A 70 -12.75 13.44 1.21
CA ILE A 70 -12.00 12.81 2.30
C ILE A 70 -12.01 13.69 3.56
N ALA A 71 -11.76 15.00 3.44
CA ALA A 71 -11.70 15.92 4.59
C ALA A 71 -13.00 16.02 5.40
N PHE A 72 -14.14 15.73 4.77
CA PHE A 72 -15.47 15.77 5.38
C PHE A 72 -16.12 14.38 5.49
N ASP A 73 -15.33 13.30 5.41
CA ASP A 73 -15.79 11.92 5.62
C ASP A 73 -16.95 11.51 4.67
N GLU A 74 -16.99 12.09 3.45
CA GLU A 74 -18.06 11.88 2.45
C GLU A 74 -17.80 10.66 1.54
N TRP A 75 -16.64 10.02 1.66
CA TRP A 75 -16.29 8.84 0.88
C TRP A 75 -15.49 7.81 1.67
N VAL A 76 -15.81 6.55 1.43
CA VAL A 76 -15.04 5.38 1.79
C VAL A 76 -15.12 4.37 0.65
N PRO A 77 -14.09 3.53 0.42
CA PRO A 77 -14.16 2.51 -0.61
C PRO A 77 -15.21 1.47 -0.28
N ARG A 78 -15.84 0.89 -1.30
CA ARG A 78 -16.87 -0.15 -1.20
C ARG A 78 -16.42 -1.34 -0.36
N TYR A 79 -15.15 -1.71 -0.48
CA TYR A 79 -14.55 -2.86 0.20
C TYR A 79 -13.94 -2.51 1.56
N ALA A 80 -14.21 -1.31 2.09
CA ALA A 80 -13.83 -0.86 3.43
C ALA A 80 -14.11 -1.87 4.55
N ASN A 81 -15.24 -2.57 4.44
CA ASN A 81 -15.78 -3.43 5.51
C ASN A 81 -16.06 -4.87 5.03
N ASN A 82 -15.67 -5.24 3.81
CA ASN A 82 -16.01 -6.54 3.25
C ASN A 82 -14.91 -7.07 2.33
N ASP A 83 -14.05 -7.91 2.88
CA ASP A 83 -12.93 -8.55 2.18
C ASP A 83 -13.32 -9.91 1.57
N ASP A 84 -14.61 -10.15 1.32
CA ASP A 84 -15.08 -11.44 0.82
C ASP A 84 -14.88 -11.59 -0.71
N PHE A 85 -13.66 -11.99 -1.07
CA PHE A 85 -13.30 -12.38 -2.43
C PHE A 85 -13.60 -13.86 -2.74
N SER A 86 -14.48 -14.52 -1.99
CA SER A 86 -14.65 -15.99 -2.01
C SER A 86 -15.10 -16.58 -3.34
N LEU A 87 -15.71 -15.77 -4.22
CA LEU A 87 -16.23 -16.18 -5.53
C LEU A 87 -15.15 -16.28 -6.62
N LEU A 88 -13.93 -15.81 -6.36
CA LEU A 88 -12.85 -15.89 -7.34
C LEU A 88 -12.09 -17.22 -7.24
N PRO A 89 -11.57 -17.76 -8.38
CA PRO A 89 -10.80 -19.01 -8.40
C PRO A 89 -9.54 -18.95 -7.51
N ILE A 90 -8.99 -17.75 -7.37
CA ILE A 90 -7.96 -17.41 -6.39
C ILE A 90 -8.66 -16.69 -5.25
N GLN A 91 -8.39 -17.15 -4.04
CA GLN A 91 -8.89 -16.47 -2.85
C GLN A 91 -7.78 -15.66 -2.23
N VAL A 92 -8.11 -14.41 -1.92
CA VAL A 92 -7.25 -13.50 -1.18
C VAL A 92 -7.80 -13.42 0.23
N LYS A 93 -6.93 -13.64 1.21
CA LYS A 93 -7.24 -13.52 2.64
C LYS A 93 -6.35 -12.46 3.24
N LEU A 94 -6.95 -11.54 3.96
CA LEU A 94 -6.26 -10.43 4.59
C LEU A 94 -6.09 -10.71 6.09
N LEU A 95 -4.85 -10.67 6.56
CA LEU A 95 -4.52 -10.62 7.97
C LEU A 95 -3.98 -9.24 8.30
N ARG A 96 -4.57 -8.60 9.31
CA ARG A 96 -4.14 -7.31 9.84
C ARG A 96 -3.57 -7.51 11.24
N GLY A 97 -2.42 -6.89 11.50
CA GLY A 97 -1.73 -7.04 12.77
C GLY A 97 -1.05 -5.74 13.17
N ASN A 98 -1.29 -5.31 14.40
CA ASN A 98 -0.57 -4.18 14.98
C ASN A 98 0.74 -4.68 15.63
N ILE A 99 1.86 -4.19 15.11
CA ILE A 99 3.23 -4.53 15.55
C ILE A 99 3.92 -3.34 16.22
N ASN A 100 3.15 -2.50 16.93
CA ASN A 100 3.60 -1.29 17.63
C ASN A 100 4.12 -0.15 16.72
N ARG A 101 4.06 -0.31 15.39
CA ARG A 101 4.48 0.70 14.40
C ARG A 101 3.41 1.05 13.36
N GLY A 102 2.20 0.55 13.53
CA GLY A 102 1.11 0.62 12.54
C GLY A 102 0.47 -0.74 12.36
N GLU A 103 -0.66 -0.77 11.68
CA GLU A 103 -1.32 -1.99 11.21
C GLU A 103 -0.98 -2.17 9.74
N SER A 104 -0.30 -3.26 9.37
CA SER A 104 -0.02 -3.59 7.98
C SER A 104 -0.90 -4.74 7.49
N ASN A 105 -1.19 -4.71 6.20
CA ASN A 105 -1.94 -5.73 5.49
C ASN A 105 -1.00 -6.83 5.01
N CYS A 106 -1.19 -8.03 5.55
CA CYS A 106 -0.56 -9.25 5.06
C CYS A 106 -1.58 -10.04 4.23
N TYR A 107 -1.24 -10.32 2.97
CA TYR A 107 -2.14 -11.04 2.06
C TYR A 107 -1.72 -12.48 1.88
N ILE A 108 -2.66 -13.39 2.07
CA ILE A 108 -2.52 -14.82 1.76
C ILE A 108 -3.32 -15.10 0.51
N VAL A 109 -2.62 -15.40 -0.57
CA VAL A 109 -3.23 -15.74 -1.86
C VAL A 109 -3.20 -17.25 -1.99
N GLN A 110 -4.38 -17.87 -2.05
CA GLN A 110 -4.52 -19.33 -2.07
C GLN A 110 -5.33 -19.81 -3.26
N LYS A 111 -5.02 -21.03 -3.71
CA LYS A 111 -5.82 -21.76 -4.68
C LYS A 111 -6.45 -22.97 -4.00
N LYS A 112 -7.76 -22.89 -3.74
CA LYS A 112 -8.53 -23.85 -2.91
C LYS A 112 -8.27 -25.32 -3.25
N ARG A 113 -8.12 -25.64 -4.54
CA ARG A 113 -7.96 -27.04 -4.99
C ARG A 113 -6.62 -27.68 -4.56
N ILE A 114 -5.57 -26.90 -4.37
CA ILE A 114 -4.19 -27.41 -4.24
C ILE A 114 -3.60 -27.30 -2.83
N GLY A 115 -4.37 -26.79 -1.84
CA GLY A 115 -3.89 -26.64 -0.46
C GLY A 115 -2.56 -25.87 -0.37
N SER A 116 -2.38 -24.86 -1.22
CA SER A 116 -1.13 -24.11 -1.35
C SER A 116 -1.41 -22.62 -1.41
N CYS A 117 -0.51 -21.83 -0.85
CA CYS A 117 -0.61 -20.39 -0.83
C CYS A 117 0.73 -19.69 -1.09
N ILE A 118 0.64 -18.40 -1.41
CA ILE A 118 1.74 -17.46 -1.31
C ILE A 118 1.36 -16.39 -0.28
N VAL A 119 2.36 -15.85 0.40
CA VAL A 119 2.19 -14.75 1.37
C VAL A 119 2.83 -13.51 0.79
N ILE A 120 2.12 -12.39 0.84
CA ILE A 120 2.60 -11.09 0.40
C ILE A 120 2.67 -10.18 1.62
N ASP A 121 3.84 -9.58 1.85
CA ASP A 121 4.15 -8.71 2.98
C ASP A 121 3.78 -9.34 4.34
N PRO A 122 4.57 -10.29 4.89
CA PRO A 122 4.32 -10.93 6.18
C PRO A 122 4.57 -9.99 7.38
N GLY A 123 3.85 -8.86 7.40
CA GLY A 123 3.91 -7.77 8.36
C GLY A 123 3.14 -7.98 9.67
N VAL A 124 2.59 -9.18 9.87
CA VAL A 124 1.81 -9.55 11.06
C VAL A 124 2.68 -10.36 12.04
N ARG A 125 2.11 -10.73 13.21
CA ARG A 125 2.79 -11.65 14.14
C ARG A 125 2.87 -13.05 13.56
N LEU A 126 4.01 -13.74 13.74
CA LEU A 126 4.26 -15.05 13.14
C LEU A 126 3.20 -16.09 13.52
N ASN A 127 2.81 -16.14 14.79
CA ASN A 127 1.82 -17.12 15.27
C ASN A 127 0.47 -16.95 14.57
N MET A 128 0.03 -15.73 14.30
CA MET A 128 -1.22 -15.47 13.56
C MET A 128 -1.15 -16.07 12.14
N LEU A 129 0.00 -15.96 11.46
CA LEU A 129 0.22 -16.57 10.16
C LEU A 129 0.24 -18.10 10.26
N LEU A 130 1.02 -18.66 11.18
CA LEU A 130 1.15 -20.11 11.33
C LEU A 130 -0.19 -20.77 11.68
N ASP A 131 -0.94 -20.19 12.63
CA ASP A 131 -2.26 -20.67 13.03
C ASP A 131 -3.25 -20.65 11.86
N PHE A 132 -3.19 -19.61 11.01
CA PHE A 132 -4.00 -19.52 9.81
C PHE A 132 -3.64 -20.60 8.79
N LEU A 133 -2.35 -20.75 8.49
CA LEU A 133 -1.87 -21.75 7.52
C LEU A 133 -2.19 -23.18 7.96
N GLU A 134 -2.05 -23.47 9.26
CA GLU A 134 -2.40 -24.79 9.83
C GLU A 134 -3.90 -25.05 9.75
N LYS A 135 -4.72 -24.10 10.20
CA LYS A 135 -6.19 -24.22 10.20
C LYS A 135 -6.75 -24.43 8.79
N GLU A 136 -6.26 -23.69 7.81
CA GLU A 136 -6.69 -23.78 6.41
C GLU A 136 -5.95 -24.90 5.63
N LYS A 137 -5.03 -25.63 6.28
CA LYS A 137 -4.23 -26.72 5.69
C LYS A 137 -3.47 -26.28 4.43
N LEU A 138 -2.83 -25.12 4.51
CA LEU A 138 -2.10 -24.49 3.41
C LEU A 138 -0.60 -24.76 3.50
N THR A 139 -0.02 -25.13 2.37
CA THR A 139 1.43 -25.19 2.19
C THR A 139 1.93 -23.89 1.57
N LEU A 140 2.82 -23.18 2.28
CA LEU A 140 3.49 -21.99 1.76
C LEU A 140 4.41 -22.34 0.57
N LYS A 141 4.24 -21.65 -0.56
CA LYS A 141 5.04 -21.85 -1.78
C LYS A 141 6.02 -20.74 -2.08
N ALA A 142 5.71 -19.52 -1.67
CA ALA A 142 6.57 -18.36 -1.85
C ALA A 142 6.15 -17.24 -0.90
N ILE A 143 7.11 -16.35 -0.62
CA ILE A 143 6.85 -15.06 0.03
C ILE A 143 7.22 -13.97 -0.97
N LEU A 144 6.36 -12.97 -1.11
CA LEU A 144 6.55 -11.84 -2.01
C LEU A 144 6.58 -10.57 -1.17
N ILE A 145 7.59 -9.73 -1.37
CA ILE A 145 7.82 -8.52 -0.59
C ILE A 145 7.67 -7.31 -1.52
N SER A 146 6.68 -6.46 -1.24
CA SER A 146 6.45 -5.22 -1.99
C SER A 146 7.60 -4.24 -1.76
N HIS A 147 8.04 -4.10 -0.52
CA HIS A 147 9.19 -3.32 -0.08
C HIS A 147 9.66 -3.76 1.33
N THR A 148 10.86 -3.37 1.76
CA THR A 148 11.51 -3.94 2.94
C THR A 148 11.40 -3.11 4.22
N HIS A 149 10.40 -2.24 4.32
CA HIS A 149 10.10 -1.63 5.62
C HIS A 149 9.68 -2.70 6.63
N PHE A 150 10.10 -2.48 7.87
CA PHE A 150 10.04 -3.48 8.95
C PHE A 150 8.65 -4.06 9.14
N ASP A 151 7.64 -3.20 8.99
CA ASP A 151 6.24 -3.53 9.15
C ASP A 151 5.63 -4.37 8.03
N HIS A 152 6.35 -4.58 6.93
CA HIS A 152 5.98 -5.52 5.86
C HIS A 152 6.73 -6.85 5.95
N ILE A 153 7.80 -6.92 6.74
CA ILE A 153 8.70 -8.08 6.80
C ILE A 153 8.85 -8.67 8.21
N THR A 154 8.02 -8.26 9.16
CA THR A 154 8.19 -8.60 10.58
C THR A 154 8.29 -10.12 10.83
N SER A 155 7.47 -10.93 10.15
CA SER A 155 7.51 -12.40 10.27
C SER A 155 8.41 -13.08 9.24
N LEU A 156 9.08 -12.34 8.34
CA LEU A 156 9.78 -12.91 7.20
C LEU A 156 10.87 -13.91 7.61
N ASN A 157 11.76 -13.51 8.52
CA ASN A 157 12.94 -14.30 8.87
C ASN A 157 12.58 -15.68 9.45
N GLU A 158 11.53 -15.73 10.25
CA GLU A 158 11.03 -16.95 10.87
C GLU A 158 10.19 -17.77 9.88
N LEU A 159 9.29 -17.12 9.12
CA LEU A 159 8.42 -17.78 8.14
C LEU A 159 9.20 -18.42 6.98
N ALA A 160 10.25 -17.76 6.50
CA ALA A 160 11.05 -18.21 5.36
C ALA A 160 12.13 -19.25 5.72
N SER A 161 12.33 -19.54 7.01
CA SER A 161 13.37 -20.47 7.49
C SER A 161 13.27 -21.89 6.92
N GLY A 162 12.10 -22.29 6.39
CA GLY A 162 11.85 -23.58 5.74
C GLY A 162 12.29 -23.69 4.26
N ASN A 163 13.28 -22.92 3.79
CA ASN A 163 13.71 -22.85 2.37
C ASN A 163 12.62 -22.39 1.40
N CYS A 164 11.73 -21.50 1.84
CA CYS A 164 10.74 -20.89 0.96
C CYS A 164 11.38 -19.81 0.09
N PRO A 165 11.12 -19.76 -1.24
CA PRO A 165 11.62 -18.67 -2.08
C PRO A 165 11.01 -17.33 -1.65
N VAL A 166 11.85 -16.29 -1.60
CA VAL A 166 11.46 -14.92 -1.23
C VAL A 166 11.72 -13.99 -2.40
N PHE A 167 10.67 -13.39 -2.96
CA PHE A 167 10.75 -12.47 -4.09
C PHE A 167 10.77 -11.03 -3.60
N VAL A 168 11.77 -10.25 -4.01
CA VAL A 168 11.99 -8.87 -3.56
C VAL A 168 12.61 -8.04 -4.67
N GLY A 169 12.40 -6.72 -4.66
CA GLY A 169 12.96 -5.82 -5.66
C GLY A 169 14.49 -5.70 -5.59
N GLU A 170 15.14 -5.66 -6.74
CA GLU A 170 16.62 -5.55 -6.90
C GLU A 170 17.26 -4.36 -6.16
N LYS A 171 16.47 -3.32 -5.84
CA LYS A 171 16.94 -2.07 -5.23
C LYS A 171 16.49 -1.89 -3.77
N GLU A 172 15.89 -2.91 -3.17
CA GLU A 172 15.56 -2.90 -1.75
C GLU A 172 16.79 -3.25 -0.89
N SER A 173 16.89 -2.67 0.30
CA SER A 173 17.87 -3.15 1.29
C SER A 173 17.34 -4.42 1.96
N ILE A 174 18.17 -5.45 2.00
CA ILE A 174 17.86 -6.75 2.63
C ILE A 174 18.78 -7.03 3.83
N ASP A 175 19.41 -5.99 4.38
CA ASP A 175 20.37 -6.12 5.49
C ASP A 175 19.73 -6.70 6.76
N HIS A 176 18.40 -6.64 6.85
CA HIS A 176 17.61 -7.18 7.95
C HIS A 176 17.20 -8.65 7.76
N PHE A 177 17.52 -9.26 6.61
CA PHE A 177 17.17 -10.65 6.33
C PHE A 177 18.21 -11.58 6.96
N SER A 178 17.73 -12.67 7.57
CA SER A 178 18.62 -13.68 8.15
C SER A 178 19.33 -14.49 7.06
N GLU A 179 20.49 -15.07 7.37
CA GLU A 179 21.28 -15.84 6.40
C GLU A 179 20.48 -16.95 5.69
N PRO A 180 19.63 -17.74 6.38
CA PRO A 180 18.79 -18.73 5.71
C PRO A 180 17.83 -18.13 4.68
N VAL A 181 17.32 -16.93 4.94
CA VAL A 181 16.44 -16.21 3.99
C VAL A 181 17.24 -15.73 2.79
N LEU A 182 18.43 -15.13 3.01
CA LEU A 182 19.29 -14.61 1.95
C LEU A 182 19.60 -15.67 0.88
N LYS A 183 19.79 -16.93 1.27
CA LYS A 183 20.02 -18.06 0.34
C LYS A 183 18.86 -18.32 -0.62
N ASN A 184 17.64 -17.92 -0.24
CA ASN A 184 16.40 -18.19 -0.97
C ASN A 184 15.82 -16.93 -1.63
N VAL A 185 16.49 -15.79 -1.49
CA VAL A 185 16.08 -14.54 -2.14
C VAL A 185 16.17 -14.66 -3.66
N LYS A 186 15.12 -14.20 -4.33
CA LYS A 186 14.99 -14.03 -5.78
C LYS A 186 14.73 -12.56 -6.06
N PHE A 187 15.76 -11.87 -6.53
CA PHE A 187 15.57 -10.52 -7.00
C PHE A 187 14.76 -10.50 -8.30
N VAL A 188 13.75 -9.65 -8.34
CA VAL A 188 12.84 -9.53 -9.48
C VAL A 188 12.54 -8.08 -9.82
N ASN A 189 12.26 -7.85 -11.10
CA ASN A 189 11.98 -6.53 -11.67
C ASN A 189 11.27 -6.73 -13.01
N ASN A 190 10.04 -6.18 -13.18
CA ASN A 190 9.28 -6.22 -14.43
C ASN A 190 9.28 -7.59 -15.13
N THR A 191 8.89 -8.63 -14.40
CA THR A 191 8.99 -10.04 -14.85
C THR A 191 7.74 -10.83 -14.50
N ASN A 192 7.55 -11.99 -15.13
CA ASN A 192 6.49 -12.91 -14.78
C ASN A 192 7.06 -14.09 -14.00
N ILE A 193 6.36 -14.48 -12.93
CA ILE A 193 6.67 -15.67 -12.14
C ILE A 193 5.46 -16.61 -12.13
N ASN A 194 5.71 -17.91 -12.23
CA ASN A 194 4.65 -18.92 -12.17
C ASN A 194 4.58 -19.48 -10.75
N LEU A 195 3.48 -19.19 -10.06
CA LEU A 195 3.19 -19.64 -8.70
C LEU A 195 1.73 -20.09 -8.62
N LEU A 196 1.43 -21.14 -7.87
CA LEU A 196 0.06 -21.68 -7.73
C LEU A 196 -0.62 -22.09 -9.06
N GLU A 197 0.16 -22.47 -10.08
CA GLU A 197 -0.31 -22.70 -11.46
C GLU A 197 -0.96 -21.45 -12.09
N GLU A 198 -0.56 -20.27 -11.64
CA GLU A 198 -1.00 -18.97 -12.14
C GLU A 198 0.23 -18.16 -12.57
N THR A 199 0.06 -17.34 -13.59
CA THR A 199 1.07 -16.34 -13.95
C THR A 199 0.86 -15.10 -13.10
N LEU A 200 1.85 -14.78 -12.28
CA LEU A 200 1.91 -13.54 -11.51
C LEU A 200 2.85 -12.57 -12.24
N THR A 201 2.37 -11.38 -12.54
CA THR A 201 3.18 -10.33 -13.14
C THR A 201 3.73 -9.42 -12.06
N VAL A 202 5.05 -9.33 -11.98
CA VAL A 202 5.79 -8.44 -11.08
C VAL A 202 6.05 -7.14 -11.82
N LEU A 203 5.57 -6.02 -11.28
CA LEU A 203 5.78 -4.67 -11.80
C LEU A 203 6.74 -3.93 -10.88
N SER A 204 7.75 -3.26 -11.44
CA SER A 204 8.54 -2.30 -10.67
C SER A 204 7.74 -1.02 -10.50
N THR A 205 7.56 -0.62 -9.25
CA THR A 205 6.77 0.55 -8.84
C THR A 205 7.55 1.39 -7.83
N PRO A 206 8.71 1.97 -8.24
CA PRO A 206 9.50 2.83 -7.36
C PRO A 206 8.71 4.09 -7.00
N GLY A 207 8.94 4.60 -5.79
CA GLY A 207 8.22 5.76 -5.27
C GLY A 207 8.43 5.87 -3.77
N HIS A 208 7.71 5.04 -3.02
CA HIS A 208 7.89 4.88 -1.58
C HIS A 208 9.29 4.39 -1.21
N THR A 209 9.77 3.38 -1.94
CA THR A 209 11.16 2.90 -1.91
C THR A 209 11.75 2.88 -3.33
N ARG A 210 13.06 2.61 -3.45
CA ARG A 210 13.74 2.53 -4.75
C ARG A 210 13.43 1.23 -5.49
N GLY A 211 13.20 0.14 -4.76
CA GLY A 211 12.97 -1.19 -5.29
C GLY A 211 11.54 -1.67 -5.14
N GLY A 212 10.60 -0.78 -4.77
CA GLY A 212 9.19 -1.11 -4.59
C GLY A 212 8.61 -1.90 -5.77
N LEU A 213 7.82 -2.91 -5.47
CA LEU A 213 7.16 -3.80 -6.41
C LEU A 213 5.64 -3.80 -6.22
N SER A 214 4.93 -4.06 -7.31
CA SER A 214 3.52 -4.44 -7.30
C SER A 214 3.34 -5.82 -7.94
N PHE A 215 2.44 -6.63 -7.42
CA PHE A 215 2.21 -8.00 -7.86
C PHE A 215 0.80 -8.15 -8.43
N VAL A 216 0.70 -8.48 -9.71
CA VAL A 216 -0.58 -8.65 -10.41
C VAL A 216 -0.88 -10.13 -10.57
N ILE A 217 -2.08 -10.54 -10.14
CA ILE A 217 -2.57 -11.89 -10.35
C ILE A 217 -4.09 -11.84 -10.59
N ARG A 218 -4.52 -12.22 -11.79
CA ARG A 218 -5.91 -12.07 -12.26
C ARG A 218 -6.38 -10.61 -12.09
N SER A 219 -7.48 -10.37 -11.39
CA SER A 219 -8.06 -9.05 -11.14
C SER A 219 -7.50 -8.35 -9.91
N PHE A 220 -6.43 -8.87 -9.28
CA PHE A 220 -5.81 -8.26 -8.11
C PHE A 220 -4.46 -7.66 -8.46
N VAL A 221 -4.16 -6.50 -7.86
CA VAL A 221 -2.83 -5.94 -7.78
C VAL A 221 -2.49 -5.61 -6.33
N PHE A 222 -1.43 -6.23 -5.81
CA PHE A 222 -0.90 -5.94 -4.48
C PHE A 222 0.18 -4.88 -4.62
N VAL A 223 -0.04 -3.71 -4.02
CA VAL A 223 0.74 -2.51 -4.31
C VAL A 223 1.63 -2.06 -3.15
N GLY A 224 1.55 -2.71 -1.99
CA GLY A 224 2.24 -2.27 -0.78
C GLY A 224 1.96 -0.80 -0.50
N ASP A 225 3.02 -0.04 -0.25
CA ASP A 225 2.94 1.38 0.08
C ASP A 225 3.05 2.30 -1.15
N LEU A 226 2.75 1.79 -2.35
CA LEU A 226 2.63 2.64 -3.52
C LEU A 226 1.36 3.51 -3.45
N MET A 227 0.23 2.91 -3.08
CA MET A 227 -1.09 3.54 -3.11
C MET A 227 -1.95 3.02 -1.97
N PHE A 228 -2.73 3.90 -1.36
CA PHE A 228 -3.75 3.57 -0.36
C PHE A 228 -5.11 4.06 -0.86
N ALA A 229 -6.21 3.57 -0.29
CA ALA A 229 -7.53 4.04 -0.67
C ALA A 229 -7.65 5.56 -0.49
N GLY A 230 -7.78 6.31 -1.58
CA GLY A 230 -7.85 7.77 -1.56
C GLY A 230 -6.53 8.50 -1.31
N SER A 231 -5.38 7.83 -1.39
CA SER A 231 -4.07 8.45 -1.13
C SER A 231 -2.91 7.69 -1.80
N ILE A 232 -1.67 8.10 -1.51
CA ILE A 232 -0.44 7.38 -1.85
C ILE A 232 0.40 7.11 -0.60
N GLY A 233 1.37 6.20 -0.67
CA GLY A 233 2.37 6.14 0.38
C GLY A 233 3.26 7.38 0.40
N ARG A 234 4.02 7.56 1.48
CA ARG A 234 5.00 8.65 1.54
C ARG A 234 6.12 8.38 0.55
N SER A 235 6.38 9.30 -0.38
CA SER A 235 7.53 9.16 -1.30
C SER A 235 8.84 9.07 -0.54
N LEU A 236 9.80 8.30 -1.07
CA LEU A 236 11.13 8.11 -0.48
C LEU A 236 11.79 9.44 -0.09
N ASN A 237 11.64 10.43 -0.96
CA ASN A 237 12.00 11.82 -0.76
C ASN A 237 11.33 12.66 -1.86
N ALA A 238 11.52 13.98 -1.82
CA ALA A 238 10.90 14.88 -2.80
C ALA A 238 11.33 14.61 -4.25
N THR A 239 12.57 14.18 -4.52
CA THR A 239 13.02 13.91 -5.90
C THR A 239 12.40 12.63 -6.48
N PHE A 240 11.87 11.75 -5.63
CA PHE A 240 11.12 10.56 -6.03
C PHE A 240 9.61 10.81 -6.18
N TYR A 241 9.09 11.99 -5.83
CA TYR A 241 7.65 12.24 -5.83
C TYR A 241 7.01 12.08 -7.21
N SER A 242 7.61 12.64 -8.26
CA SER A 242 7.13 12.44 -9.64
C SER A 242 7.18 10.96 -10.04
N THR A 243 8.28 10.26 -9.76
CA THR A 243 8.43 8.81 -10.00
C THR A 243 7.35 8.00 -9.28
N HIS A 244 7.01 8.38 -8.04
CA HIS A 244 5.95 7.74 -7.26
C HIS A 244 4.59 7.90 -7.94
N LEU A 245 4.21 9.13 -8.28
CA LEU A 245 2.95 9.42 -8.95
C LEU A 245 2.86 8.71 -10.31
N GLU A 246 3.95 8.66 -11.08
CA GLU A 246 3.98 7.92 -12.35
C GLU A 246 3.86 6.40 -12.15
N SER A 247 4.46 5.84 -11.10
CA SER A 247 4.26 4.43 -10.73
C SER A 247 2.81 4.12 -10.36
N ALA A 248 2.19 4.98 -9.56
CA ALA A 248 0.79 4.87 -9.18
C ALA A 248 -0.15 5.00 -10.39
N LYS A 249 0.08 5.97 -11.29
CA LYS A 249 -0.68 6.12 -12.55
C LYS A 249 -0.61 4.90 -13.45
N ARG A 250 0.54 4.19 -13.50
CA ARG A 250 0.63 2.94 -14.28
C ARG A 250 -0.34 1.88 -13.76
N ILE A 251 -0.55 1.78 -12.44
CA ILE A 251 -1.55 0.87 -11.85
C ILE A 251 -2.97 1.31 -12.21
N LEU A 252 -3.25 2.62 -12.24
CA LEU A 252 -4.57 3.15 -12.63
C LEU A 252 -4.91 2.97 -14.12
N ASN A 253 -3.95 2.56 -14.96
CA ASN A 253 -4.20 2.19 -16.36
C ASN A 253 -4.65 0.72 -16.53
N MET A 254 -4.73 -0.04 -15.44
CA MET A 254 -5.28 -1.41 -15.44
C MET A 254 -6.82 -1.38 -15.63
N PRO A 255 -7.48 -2.52 -15.89
CA PRO A 255 -8.93 -2.57 -16.01
C PRO A 255 -9.64 -1.97 -14.79
N GLU A 256 -10.74 -1.26 -15.04
CA GLU A 256 -11.51 -0.50 -14.05
C GLU A 256 -11.95 -1.32 -12.82
N ASP A 257 -12.21 -2.61 -13.00
CA ASP A 257 -12.63 -3.57 -11.97
C ASP A 257 -11.46 -4.26 -11.24
N THR A 258 -10.21 -3.85 -11.51
CA THR A 258 -9.03 -4.36 -10.81
C THR A 258 -9.06 -3.93 -9.35
N TYR A 259 -8.98 -4.91 -8.44
CA TYR A 259 -8.81 -4.70 -7.01
C TYR A 259 -7.38 -4.27 -6.70
N ILE A 260 -7.24 -3.15 -6.00
CA ILE A 260 -5.97 -2.63 -5.51
C ILE A 260 -5.87 -2.99 -4.03
N CYS A 261 -4.87 -3.80 -3.70
CA CYS A 261 -4.60 -4.34 -2.37
C CYS A 261 -3.40 -3.61 -1.76
N PRO A 262 -3.64 -2.57 -0.93
CA PRO A 262 -2.58 -1.75 -0.36
C PRO A 262 -1.86 -2.43 0.81
N GLY A 263 -0.68 -1.92 1.15
CA GLY A 263 0.09 -2.30 2.33
C GLY A 263 -0.59 -1.91 3.65
N HIS A 264 -1.44 -0.89 3.62
CA HIS A 264 -2.20 -0.40 4.78
C HIS A 264 -3.62 0.02 4.39
N GLY A 265 -4.54 0.06 5.36
CA GLY A 265 -5.93 0.45 5.13
C GLY A 265 -6.75 -0.55 4.29
N PRO A 266 -7.87 -0.11 3.71
CA PRO A 266 -8.82 -0.98 3.03
C PRO A 266 -8.45 -1.26 1.57
N VAL A 267 -8.94 -2.39 1.04
CA VAL A 267 -8.92 -2.65 -0.41
C VAL A 267 -9.78 -1.62 -1.14
N THR A 268 -9.34 -1.22 -2.33
CA THR A 268 -10.03 -0.31 -3.25
C THR A 268 -10.01 -0.89 -4.66
N THR A 269 -10.47 -0.15 -5.66
CA THR A 269 -10.43 -0.55 -7.07
C THR A 269 -9.86 0.57 -7.94
N VAL A 270 -9.41 0.24 -9.15
CA VAL A 270 -8.97 1.26 -10.13
C VAL A 270 -10.06 2.33 -10.34
N THR A 271 -11.32 1.93 -10.51
CA THR A 271 -12.45 2.86 -10.64
C THR A 271 -12.58 3.80 -9.44
N GLU A 272 -12.43 3.26 -8.22
CA GLU A 272 -12.56 4.07 -7.01
C GLU A 272 -11.42 5.07 -6.89
N GLU A 273 -10.18 4.66 -7.13
CA GLU A 273 -9.04 5.56 -7.06
C GLU A 273 -9.09 6.65 -8.14
N LEU A 274 -9.51 6.30 -9.37
CA LEU A 274 -9.75 7.29 -10.43
C LEU A 274 -10.81 8.33 -10.05
N ASN A 275 -11.81 7.94 -9.24
CA ASN A 275 -12.91 8.84 -8.84
C ASN A 275 -12.65 9.59 -7.52
N HIS A 276 -11.80 9.07 -6.64
CA HIS A 276 -11.72 9.52 -5.25
C HIS A 276 -10.31 9.83 -4.74
N ASN A 277 -9.24 9.38 -5.40
CA ASN A 277 -7.87 9.70 -4.98
C ASN A 277 -7.48 11.13 -5.39
N PRO A 278 -7.17 12.04 -4.45
CA PRO A 278 -6.87 13.44 -4.77
C PRO A 278 -5.57 13.66 -5.54
N PHE A 279 -4.68 12.67 -5.61
CA PHE A 279 -3.43 12.79 -6.36
C PHE A 279 -3.62 12.64 -7.89
N PHE A 280 -4.82 12.21 -8.34
CA PHE A 280 -5.13 11.91 -9.74
C PHE A 280 -6.43 12.56 -10.22
#